data_AF-A0A378NAE8-F1
#
_entry.id   AF-A0A378NAE8-F1
#
_cell.length_a   1.000
_cell.length_b   1.000
_cell.length_c   1.000
_cell.angle_alpha   90.00
_cell.angle_beta   90.00
_cell.angle_gamma   90.00
#
_symmetry.space_group_name_H-M   'P 1'
#
loop_
_entity.id
_entity.type
_entity.pdbx_description
1 polymer ?
#
loop_
_entity_poly.entity_id
_entity_poly.type
_entity_poly.pdbx_seq_one_letter_code
_entity_poly.pdbx_strand_id
1 'polypeptide(L)'
;MISSDSGPAHIATTQKNTPVIGLYAIHNPRRTGPYNDLDKVVSVYDEAILQSYGKPWQQLAWATKAKGKNWMEKITVESVKQKVVETLKITL
;
A
#
# COMPACT_ATOMS: atom_id res chain seq x y z
N MET A 1 10.96 -4.97 5.80
CA MET A 1 10.46 -3.69 6.34
C MET A 1 8.95 -3.62 6.16
N ILE A 2 8.21 -3.09 7.13
CA ILE A 2 6.77 -2.78 6.99
C ILE A 2 6.63 -1.28 7.25
N SER A 3 6.01 -0.53 6.34
CA SER A 3 5.90 0.92 6.47
C SER A 3 4.76 1.51 5.66
N SER A 4 4.28 2.68 6.07
CA SER A 4 3.41 3.51 5.22
C SER A 4 4.20 4.14 4.07
N ASP A 5 3.50 4.76 3.12
CA ASP A 5 4.12 5.55 2.03
C ASP A 5 4.98 6.69 2.60
N SER A 6 6.27 6.41 2.79
CA SER A 6 7.25 7.27 3.44
C SER A 6 8.64 7.04 2.86
N GLY A 7 9.52 8.04 2.96
CA GLY A 7 10.89 7.96 2.43
C GLY A 7 11.66 6.70 2.81
N PRO A 8 11.63 6.24 4.08
CA PRO A 8 12.26 4.99 4.48
C PRO A 8 11.79 3.76 3.71
N ALA A 9 10.50 3.66 3.34
CA ALA A 9 9.98 2.55 2.54
C ALA A 9 10.67 2.51 1.15
N HIS A 10 10.83 3.69 0.54
CA HIS A 10 11.52 3.84 -0.75
C HIS A 10 13.01 3.51 -0.66
N ILE A 11 13.69 4.00 0.38
CA ILE A 11 15.12 3.73 0.60
C ILE A 11 15.35 2.23 0.81
N ALA A 12 14.49 1.54 1.57
CA ALA A 12 14.65 0.12 1.86
C ALA A 12 14.61 -0.77 0.62
N THR A 13 13.89 -0.37 -0.44
CA THR A 13 13.87 -1.10 -1.73
C THR A 13 15.23 -1.20 -2.41
N THR A 14 16.17 -0.32 -2.05
CA THR A 14 17.54 -0.30 -2.58
C THR A 14 18.49 -1.19 -1.77
N GLN A 15 18.08 -1.62 -0.57
CA GLN A 15 18.88 -2.46 0.30
C GLN A 15 18.79 -3.92 -0.13
N LYS A 16 19.94 -4.58 -0.25
CA LYS A 16 19.99 -5.99 -0.65
C LYS A 16 19.19 -6.85 0.35
N ASN A 17 18.40 -7.79 -0.16
CA ASN A 17 17.63 -8.76 0.62
C ASN A 17 16.64 -8.16 1.64
N THR A 18 16.19 -6.92 1.45
CA THR A 18 15.22 -6.29 2.35
C THR A 18 13.86 -6.21 1.67
N PRO A 19 12.96 -7.21 1.85
CA PRO A 19 11.60 -7.11 1.32
C PRO A 19 10.85 -5.96 2.00
N VAL A 20 10.13 -5.15 1.21
CA VAL A 20 9.33 -4.03 1.71
C VAL A 20 7.83 -4.34 1.56
N ILE A 21 7.10 -4.28 2.67
CA ILE A 21 5.63 -4.37 2.67
C ILE A 21 5.10 -2.96 2.90
N GLY A 22 4.43 -2.42 1.88
CA GLY A 22 3.93 -1.05 1.88
C GLY A 22 2.46 -0.96 2.28
N LEU A 23 2.12 -0.04 3.19
CA LEU A 23 0.74 0.18 3.67
C LEU A 23 0.16 1.46 3.05
N TYR A 24 -0.87 1.31 2.20
CA TYR A 24 -1.40 2.42 1.38
C TYR A 24 -2.88 2.66 1.63
N ALA A 25 -3.19 3.82 2.24
CA ALA A 25 -4.56 4.29 2.42
C ALA A 25 -5.01 5.26 1.34
N ILE A 26 -4.38 6.43 1.27
CA ILE A 26 -4.89 7.57 0.48
C ILE A 26 -4.14 7.82 -0.82
N HIS A 27 -2.93 7.25 -0.96
CA HIS A 27 -2.09 7.39 -2.15
C HIS A 27 -2.24 6.15 -3.02
N ASN A 28 -2.22 6.36 -4.35
CA ASN A 28 -2.24 5.26 -5.30
C ASN A 28 -0.91 4.47 -5.21
N PRO A 29 -0.90 3.22 -4.73
CA PRO A 29 0.34 2.43 -4.65
C PRO A 29 0.94 2.23 -6.05
N ARG A 30 0.15 2.24 -7.12
CA ARG A 30 0.64 2.13 -8.50
C ARG A 30 1.48 3.34 -8.94
N ARG A 31 1.42 4.44 -8.17
CA ARG A 31 2.18 5.68 -8.41
C ARG A 31 3.33 5.85 -7.42
N THR A 32 3.08 5.60 -6.14
CA THR A 32 4.03 5.89 -5.06
C THR A 32 4.44 4.65 -4.28
N GLY A 33 4.15 3.47 -4.81
CA GLY A 33 4.56 2.18 -4.25
C GLY A 33 6.06 2.00 -4.19
N PRO A 34 6.56 1.10 -3.33
CA PRO A 34 7.96 0.70 -3.33
C PRO A 34 8.33 0.05 -4.67
N TYR A 35 9.35 0.58 -5.35
CA TYR A 35 9.66 0.24 -6.76
C TYR A 35 9.89 -1.26 -7.00
N ASN A 36 10.68 -1.91 -6.14
CA ASN A 36 11.01 -3.34 -6.25
C ASN A 36 10.00 -4.28 -5.55
N ASP A 37 8.96 -3.72 -4.91
CA ASP A 37 8.08 -4.46 -4.01
C ASP A 37 6.60 -4.05 -4.19
N LEU A 38 6.23 -3.58 -5.39
CA LEU A 38 4.89 -3.09 -5.68
C LEU A 38 3.82 -4.18 -5.49
N ASP A 39 4.18 -5.44 -5.69
CA ASP A 39 3.34 -6.63 -5.46
C ASP A 39 3.11 -6.93 -3.96
N LYS A 40 3.92 -6.32 -3.08
CA LYS A 40 3.91 -6.57 -1.63
C LYS A 40 3.18 -5.48 -0.84
N VAL A 41 2.33 -4.70 -1.51
CA VAL A 41 1.53 -3.66 -0.86
C VAL A 41 0.24 -4.23 -0.28
N VAL A 42 -0.17 -3.69 0.87
CA VAL A 42 -1.53 -3.80 1.40
C VAL A 42 -2.18 -2.44 1.20
N SER A 43 -3.29 -2.38 0.46
CA SER A 43 -3.91 -1.11 0.12
C SER A 43 -5.43 -1.14 0.22
N VAL A 44 -5.98 -0.06 0.76
CA VAL A 44 -7.41 0.26 0.74
C VAL A 44 -7.70 1.45 -0.18
N TYR A 45 -6.72 1.86 -1.00
CA TYR A 45 -6.83 3.04 -1.87
C TYR A 45 -7.99 2.94 -2.86
N ASP A 46 -8.20 1.78 -3.47
CA ASP A 46 -9.26 1.60 -4.47
C ASP A 46 -10.66 1.78 -3.81
N GLU A 47 -10.85 1.26 -2.59
CA GLU A 47 -12.05 1.48 -1.78
C GLU A 47 -12.19 2.96 -1.37
N ALA A 48 -11.10 3.56 -0.89
CA ALA A 48 -11.06 4.93 -0.43
C ALA A 48 -11.39 5.92 -1.55
N ILE A 49 -10.87 5.67 -2.76
CA ILE A 49 -11.16 6.46 -3.95
C ILE A 49 -12.62 6.34 -4.36
N LEU A 50 -13.14 5.11 -4.41
CA LEU A 50 -14.53 4.87 -4.79
C LEU A 50 -15.48 5.59 -3.83
N GLN A 51 -15.24 5.51 -2.53
CA GLN A 51 -16.04 6.23 -1.52
C GLN A 51 -15.85 7.76 -1.58
N SER A 52 -14.65 8.23 -1.91
CA SER A 52 -14.34 9.68 -1.96
C SER A 52 -14.96 10.40 -3.17
N TYR A 53 -15.08 9.70 -4.31
CA TYR A 53 -15.41 10.32 -5.60
C TYR A 53 -16.56 9.65 -6.35
N GLY A 54 -17.07 8.51 -5.89
CA GLY A 54 -18.10 7.72 -6.57
C GLY A 54 -17.64 7.09 -7.88
N LYS A 55 -16.32 7.08 -8.16
CA LYS A 55 -15.72 6.58 -9.40
C LYS A 55 -14.46 5.79 -9.07
N PRO A 56 -14.15 4.73 -9.85
CA PRO A 56 -12.89 4.01 -9.70
C PRO A 56 -11.70 4.88 -10.13
N TRP A 57 -10.51 4.58 -9.60
CA TRP A 57 -9.32 5.42 -9.80
C TRP A 57 -8.93 5.61 -11.27
N GLN A 58 -9.25 4.63 -12.14
CA GLN A 58 -8.99 4.67 -13.58
C GLN A 58 -9.74 5.81 -14.31
N GLN A 59 -10.80 6.34 -13.71
CA GLN A 59 -11.59 7.45 -14.26
C GLN A 59 -11.18 8.82 -13.66
N LEU A 60 -10.18 8.83 -12.79
CA LEU A 60 -9.68 10.03 -12.12
C LEU A 60 -8.27 10.38 -12.64
N ALA A 61 -7.80 11.59 -12.31
CA ALA A 61 -6.43 11.94 -12.62
C ALA A 61 -5.46 10.99 -11.90
N TRP A 62 -4.38 10.61 -12.56
CA TRP A 62 -3.42 9.61 -12.06
C TRP A 62 -2.87 9.91 -10.64
N ALA A 63 -2.78 11.19 -10.26
CA ALA A 63 -2.26 11.66 -8.98
C ALA A 63 -3.36 11.93 -7.92
N THR A 64 -4.60 11.51 -8.16
CA THR A 64 -5.71 11.73 -7.23
C THR A 64 -5.49 10.96 -5.92
N LYS A 65 -5.64 11.68 -4.80
CA LYS A 65 -5.61 11.10 -3.45
C LYS A 65 -7.04 10.90 -2.95
N ALA A 66 -7.28 9.86 -2.15
CA ALA A 66 -8.57 9.71 -1.47
C ALA A 66 -8.82 10.87 -0.48
N LYS A 67 -10.08 11.25 -0.32
CA LYS A 67 -10.55 12.26 0.65
C LYS A 67 -11.02 11.58 1.94
N GLY A 68 -10.99 12.30 3.04
CA GLY A 68 -11.44 11.79 4.34
C GLY A 68 -10.28 11.38 5.25
N LYS A 69 -10.64 11.02 6.49
CA LYS A 69 -9.71 10.62 7.54
C LYS A 69 -9.87 9.12 7.82
N ASN A 70 -8.94 8.57 8.60
CA ASN A 70 -9.07 7.22 9.19
C ASN A 70 -9.08 6.05 8.19
N TRP A 71 -8.76 6.28 6.91
CA TRP A 71 -8.57 5.19 5.94
C TRP A 71 -7.54 4.16 6.39
N MET A 72 -6.56 4.60 7.18
CA MET A 72 -5.51 3.72 7.66
C MET A 72 -6.04 2.61 8.60
N GLU A 73 -7.13 2.88 9.30
CA GLU A 73 -7.80 1.93 10.19
C GLU A 73 -8.47 0.79 9.43
N LYS A 74 -8.74 0.96 8.12
CA LYS A 74 -9.28 -0.11 7.27
C LYS A 74 -8.22 -1.14 6.87
N ILE A 75 -6.94 -0.85 7.03
CA ILE A 75 -5.90 -1.88 6.90
C ILE A 75 -5.90 -2.72 8.19
N THR A 76 -6.39 -3.95 8.08
CA THR A 76 -6.49 -4.86 9.21
C THR A 76 -5.12 -5.50 9.49
N VAL A 77 -4.85 -5.77 10.78
CA VAL A 77 -3.66 -6.52 11.19
C VAL A 77 -3.59 -7.88 10.49
N GLU A 78 -4.73 -8.52 10.27
CA GLU A 78 -4.81 -9.82 9.58
C GLU A 78 -4.33 -9.73 8.13
N SER A 79 -4.77 -8.73 7.37
CA SER A 79 -4.30 -8.52 5.99
C SER A 79 -2.78 -8.28 5.93
N VAL A 80 -2.22 -7.58 6.93
CA VAL A 80 -0.77 -7.35 7.03
C VAL A 80 -0.05 -8.65 7.37
N LYS A 81 -0.55 -9.44 8.31
CA LYS A 81 0.01 -10.76 8.66
C LYS A 81 0.03 -11.69 7.45
N GLN A 82 -1.08 -11.78 6.72
CA GLN A 82 -1.15 -12.57 5.50
C GLN A 82 -0.09 -12.13 4.50
N LYS A 83 0.05 -10.82 4.28
CA LYS A 83 1.09 -10.29 3.37
C LYS A 83 2.51 -10.60 3.85
N VAL A 84 2.76 -10.59 5.16
CA VAL A 84 4.04 -11.00 5.75
C VAL A 84 4.33 -12.47 5.47
N VAL A 85 3.36 -13.35 5.71
CA VAL A 85 3.48 -14.80 5.43
C VAL A 85 3.78 -15.04 3.96
N GLU A 86 3.04 -14.41 3.05
CA GLU A 86 3.25 -14.49 1.60
C GLU A 86 4.64 -13.99 1.19
N THR A 87 5.03 -12.81 1.68
CA THR A 87 6.29 -12.15 1.31
C THR A 87 7.52 -12.92 1.79
N LEU A 88 7.45 -13.45 3.01
CA LEU A 88 8.55 -14.18 3.65
C LEU A 88 8.49 -15.69 3.40
N LYS A 89 7.46 -16.17 2.70
CA LYS A 89 7.24 -17.60 2.40
C LYS A 89 7.24 -18.46 3.67
N ILE A 90 6.62 -17.95 4.73
CA ILE A 90 6.49 -18.67 6.00
C ILE A 90 5.43 -19.77 5.84
N THR A 91 5.69 -20.97 6.35
CA THR A 91 4.68 -22.02 6.47
C THR A 91 4.10 -21.92 7.88
N LEU A 92 2.76 -21.84 7.99
CA LEU A 92 2.06 -21.85 9.27
C LEU A 92 1.77 -23.29 9.72
#